data_AF-A0A0Q4B5S0-F1
#
_entry.id   AF-A0A0Q4B5S0-F1
#
_cell.length_a   1.000
_cell.length_b   1.000
_cell.length_c   1.000
_cell.angle_alpha   90.00
_cell.angle_beta   90.00
_cell.angle_gamma   90.00
#
_symmetry.space_group_name_H-M   'P 1'
#
loop_
_entity.id
_entity.type
_entity.pdbx_description
1 polymer ?
#
loop_
_entity_poly.entity_id
_entity_poly.type
_entity_poly.pdbx_seq_one_letter_code
_entity_poly.pdbx_strand_id
1 'polypeptide(L)' 'MQGTIAPELGFRTEKKEVFNLKNTANINLMVGKNRALTILNKLELSTYGKEVHVSDGYVHIEYRNLLRPYIEL' A
#
# COMPACT_ATOMS: atom_id res chain seq x y z
N MET A 1 9.76 11.75 -7.44
CA MET A 1 8.93 10.64 -6.92
C MET A 1 9.85 9.72 -6.14
N GLN A 2 9.43 9.33 -4.94
CA GLN A 2 10.15 8.37 -4.11
C GLN A 2 9.13 7.37 -3.58
N GLY A 3 9.53 6.13 -3.37
CA GLY A 3 8.63 5.15 -2.80
C GLY A 3 9.12 3.72 -2.93
N THR A 4 8.39 2.84 -2.28
CA THR A 4 8.60 1.40 -2.30
C THR A 4 7.30 0.70 -2.65
N ILE A 5 7.41 -0.38 -3.42
CA ILE A 5 6.33 -1.34 -3.64
C ILE A 5 6.94 -2.70 -3.30
N ALA A 6 6.37 -3.38 -2.32
CA ALA A 6 6.82 -4.68 -1.83
C ALA A 6 5.70 -5.71 -2.10
N PRO A 7 5.66 -6.29 -3.32
CA PRO A 7 4.82 -7.44 -3.60
C PRO A 7 5.48 -8.71 -3.06
N GLU A 8 4.70 -9.57 -2.43
CA GLU A 8 5.10 -10.89 -1.97
C GLU A 8 4.12 -11.93 -2.50
N LEU A 9 4.68 -13.03 -3.02
CA LEU A 9 3.93 -14.15 -3.56
C LEU A 9 4.33 -15.41 -2.81
N GLY A 10 3.34 -16.18 -2.37
CA GLY A 10 3.56 -17.47 -1.71
C GLY A 10 2.65 -18.54 -2.29
N PHE A 11 3.20 -19.70 -2.63
CA PHE A 11 2.44 -20.85 -3.10
C PHE A 11 2.74 -22.07 -2.23
N ARG A 12 1.70 -22.78 -1.79
CA ARG A 12 1.81 -24.00 -0.97
C ARG A 12 0.85 -25.07 -1.47
N THR A 13 1.29 -26.32 -1.53
CA THR A 13 0.53 -27.46 -2.08
C THR A 13 0.18 -28.54 -1.04
N GLU A 14 0.55 -28.37 0.23
CA GLU A 14 0.56 -29.45 1.23
C GLU A 14 -0.82 -29.90 1.76
N LYS A 15 -1.88 -29.08 1.62
CA LYS A 15 -3.24 -29.43 2.11
C LYS A 15 -4.38 -29.09 1.14
N LYS A 16 -4.15 -28.12 0.25
CA LYS A 16 -4.94 -27.67 -0.92
C LYS A 16 -4.02 -26.67 -1.65
N GLU A 17 -4.24 -26.36 -2.93
CA GLU A 17 -3.49 -25.27 -3.57
C GLU A 17 -3.82 -23.95 -2.86
N VAL A 18 -2.83 -23.42 -2.13
CA VAL A 18 -2.93 -22.14 -1.43
C VAL A 18 -1.99 -21.16 -2.10
N PHE A 19 -2.57 -20.12 -2.69
CA PHE A 19 -1.81 -18.99 -3.23
C PHE A 19 -2.07 -17.75 -2.38
N ASN A 20 -0.99 -17.10 -1.94
CA ASN A 20 -1.01 -15.87 -1.16
C ASN A 20 -0.37 -14.75 -1.99
N LEU A 21 -1.06 -13.62 -2.07
CA LEU A 21 -0.58 -12.38 -2.63
C LEU A 21 -0.61 -11.33 -1.52
N LYS A 22 0.54 -10.78 -1.16
CA LYS A 22 0.62 -9.60 -0.31
C LYS A 22 1.25 -8.46 -1.07
N ASN A 23 0.76 -7.25 -0.84
CA ASN A 23 1.36 -6.05 -1.40
C ASN A 23 1.31 -4.95 -0.38
N THR A 24 2.46 -4.34 -0.12
CA THR A 24 2.55 -3.10 0.65
C THR A 24 3.25 -2.06 -0.22
N ALA A 25 2.68 -0.88 -0.37
CA ALA A 25 3.37 0.22 -1.04
C ALA A 25 3.32 1.51 -0.23
N ASN A 26 4.35 2.33 -0.43
CA ASN A 26 4.46 3.67 0.08
C ASN A 26 5.05 4.55 -1.01
N ILE A 27 4.24 5.45 -1.56
CA ILE A 27 4.60 6.32 -2.67
C ILE A 27 4.44 7.77 -2.23
N ASN A 28 5.50 8.55 -2.40
CA ASN A 28 5.53 9.98 -2.15
C ASN A 28 5.83 10.75 -3.45
N LEU A 29 4.93 11.67 -3.77
CA LEU A 29 4.92 12.46 -4.99
C LEU A 29 4.92 13.95 -4.61
N MET A 30 5.91 14.70 -5.12
CA MET A 30 5.86 16.16 -5.07
C MET A 30 4.88 16.65 -6.15
N VAL A 31 3.89 17.42 -5.75
CA VAL A 31 2.90 18.03 -6.64
C VAL A 31 3.21 19.53 -6.72
N GLY A 32 3.88 19.94 -7.80
CA GLY A 32 4.47 21.27 -7.90
C GLY A 32 5.65 21.44 -6.91
N LYS A 33 5.92 22.68 -6.49
CA LYS A 33 7.06 22.99 -5.61
C LYS A 33 6.77 22.82 -4.12
N ASN A 34 5.50 22.90 -3.73
CA ASN A 34 5.11 23.17 -2.36
C ASN A 34 4.03 22.22 -1.83
N ARG A 35 3.75 21.12 -2.53
CA ARG A 35 2.72 20.18 -2.10
C ARG A 35 3.23 18.76 -2.26
N ALA A 36 2.76 17.87 -1.41
CA ALA A 36 3.12 16.47 -1.42
C ALA A 36 1.86 15.62 -1.40
N LEU A 37 1.86 14.55 -2.19
CA LEU A 37 0.86 13.50 -2.21
C LEU A 37 1.54 12.22 -1.73
N THR A 38 1.01 11.63 -0.67
CA THR A 38 1.45 10.36 -0.12
C THR A 38 0.35 9.33 -0.37
N ILE A 39 0.71 8.19 -0.93
CA ILE A 39 -0.18 7.06 -1.17
C ILE A 39 0.43 5.86 -0.46
N LEU A 40 -0.35 5.25 0.42
CA LEU A 40 0.01 4.03 1.13
C LEU A 40 -1.02 2.96 0.81
N ASN A 41 -0.59 1.73 0.58
CA ASN A 41 -1.51 0.60 0.57
C ASN A 41 -0.93 -0.60 1.29
N LYS A 42 -1.83 -1.42 1.78
CA LYS A 42 -1.59 -2.80 2.19
C LYS A 42 -2.69 -3.66 1.60
N LEU A 43 -2.35 -4.82 1.08
CA LEU A 43 -3.29 -5.79 0.55
C LEU A 43 -2.77 -7.18 0.90
N GLU A 44 -3.62 -8.01 1.50
CA GLU A 44 -3.34 -9.42 1.77
C GLU A 44 -4.49 -10.26 1.24
N LEU A 45 -4.20 -11.03 0.20
CA LEU A 45 -5.08 -11.93 -0.51
C LEU A 45 -4.57 -13.35 -0.35
N SER A 46 -5.47 -14.28 -0.12
CA SER A 46 -5.18 -15.71 -0.12
C SER A 46 -6.26 -16.45 -0.88
N THR A 47 -5.91 -17.56 -1.52
CA THR A 47 -6.85 -18.41 -2.23
C THR A 47 -6.71 -19.83 -1.71
N TYR A 48 -7.82 -20.54 -1.62
CA TYR A 48 -7.88 -21.94 -1.20
C TYR A 48 -8.67 -22.74 -2.23
N GLY A 49 -7.98 -23.31 -3.22
CA GLY A 49 -8.65 -23.88 -4.40
C GLY A 49 -9.35 -22.79 -5.22
N LYS A 50 -10.69 -22.75 -5.20
CA LYS A 50 -11.50 -21.76 -5.94
C LYS A 50 -11.97 -20.57 -5.10
N GLU A 51 -11.79 -20.63 -3.78
CA GLU A 51 -12.24 -19.58 -2.86
C GLU A 51 -11.15 -18.52 -2.71
N VAL A 52 -11.55 -17.25 -2.75
CA VAL A 52 -10.68 -16.09 -2.58
C VAL A 52 -11.01 -15.41 -1.26
N HIS A 53 -10.00 -15.18 -0.44
CA HIS A 53 -10.10 -14.51 0.85
C HIS A 53 -9.24 -13.25 0.86
N VAL A 54 -9.86 -12.14 1.22
CA VAL A 54 -9.16 -10.90 1.57
C VAL A 54 -9.01 -10.90 3.09
N SER A 55 -7.77 -10.99 3.59
CA SER A 55 -7.52 -11.05 5.03
C SER A 55 -7.25 -9.67 5.64
N ASP A 56 -6.64 -8.77 4.87
CA ASP A 56 -6.35 -7.40 5.30
C ASP A 56 -6.18 -6.51 4.07
N GLY A 57 -6.55 -5.23 4.18
CA GLY A 57 -6.52 -4.33 3.05
C GLY A 57 -6.86 -2.89 3.43
N TYR A 58 -5.98 -1.95 3.06
CA TYR A 58 -6.31 -0.54 3.08
C TYR A 58 -5.60 0.21 1.96
N VAL A 59 -6.20 1.33 1.58
CA VAL A 59 -5.56 2.37 0.78
C VAL A 59 -5.72 3.67 1.55
N HIS A 60 -4.61 4.37 1.75
CA HIS A 60 -4.59 5.67 2.38
C HIS A 60 -3.93 6.66 1.43
N ILE A 61 -4.55 7.83 1.31
CA ILE A 61 -4.09 8.91 0.45
C ILE A 61 -4.07 10.18 1.30
N GLU A 62 -2.93 10.85 1.33
CA GLU A 62 -2.74 12.10 2.05
C GLU A 62 -2.22 13.17 1.09
N TYR A 63 -2.85 14.34 1.09
CA TYR A 63 -2.41 15.51 0.34
C TYR A 63 -2.06 16.65 1.29
N ARG A 64 -0.81 17.14 1.21
CA ARG A 64 -0.26 18.13 2.13
C ARG A 64 0.28 19.34 1.39
N ASN A 65 0.03 20.52 1.94
CA ASN A 65 0.74 21.75 1.58
C ASN A 65 1.98 21.88 2.48
N LEU A 66 3.15 22.05 1.86
CA LEU A 66 4.45 22.21 2.52
C LEU A 66 4.73 23.67 2.91
N LEU A 67 3.94 24.62 2.40
CA LEU A 67 3.92 25.97 2.94
C LEU A 67 3.10 25.98 4.24
N ARG A 68 3.75 25.65 5.36
CA ARG A 68 3.25 26.11 6.66
C ARG A 68 3.77 27.53 6.88
N PRO A 69 2.92 28.56 7.04
CA PRO A 69 3.34 29.71 7.81
C PRO A 69 3.56 29.20 9.24
N TYR A 70 4.80 29.25 9.70
CA TYR A 70 5.13 29.12 11.11
C TYR A 70 4.57 30.36 11.80
N ILE A 71 3.32 30.28 12.26
CA ILE A 71 2.78 31.26 13.19
C ILE A 71 2.81 30.57 14.54
N GLU A 72 3.86 30.84 15.31
CA GLU A 72 3.78 30.80 16.77
C GLU A 72 2.89 31.97 17.19
N LEU A 73 1.77 31.66 17.86
CA LEU A 73 0.99 32.58 18.66
C LEU A 73 1.29 32.31 20.14
#